data_AF-V4LGV3-F1
#
_entry.id   AF-V4LGV3-F1
#
_cell.length_a   1.000
_cell.length_b   1.000
_cell.length_c   1.000
_cell.angle_alpha   90.00
_cell.angle_beta   90.00
_cell.angle_gamma   90.00
#
_symmetry.space_group_name_H-M   'P 1'
#
loop_
_entity.id
_entity.type
_entity.pdbx_description
1 polymer ?
#
loop_
_entity_poly.entity_id
_entity_poly.type
_entity_poly.pdbx_seq_one_letter_code
_entity_poly.pdbx_strand_id
1 'polypeptide(L)'
;MELAGETKSLASTVASSSSSSVSSIDTSHDCDSPRGGDVDHELLHTAVSASVSVSVSSSSSASIRRVLSLIRSEDPDSRLFAAREIRRLTKTSHRCRRHFSQAVEPLVSMLRFDSPESHHEAALLALLNLAVKDEKNKVSIIEAGALEPIINFLQSTSPTLQEYASASLLTLSASANNKPIIGANGVIPLLVKVVRHGSPQAKADAVMALSNLSTLSNNLSMILATKPLSPILNLLKTSKKSSKTSEKCCSLIESLMVSGEEARTGLISDEGGVFAVVEVLENGSLQAREHAVGVLLTLCQSDRSKYREPILREGVIPGLLELTVQGTSKSRTKAQRLLCLLRDSESPRSEVQPDTIENIVSSLISHIDGDDQSGKAKKMLAEMVQVSMEKSLRHLQERASTLVRP
;
A
#
# COMPACT_ATOMS: atom_id res chain seq x y z
N MET A 1 7.53 0.78 67.72
CA MET A 1 8.76 -0.01 67.52
C MET A 1 8.41 -1.08 66.50
N GLU A 2 9.13 -1.03 65.37
CA GLU A 2 9.15 -1.94 64.22
C GLU A 2 7.94 -2.05 63.26
N LEU A 3 8.00 -1.09 62.32
CA LEU A 3 7.92 -1.20 60.86
C LEU A 3 6.59 -1.58 60.18
N ALA A 4 5.98 -0.50 59.68
CA ALA A 4 4.97 -0.45 58.64
C ALA A 4 5.57 -0.49 57.22
N GLY A 5 4.76 -0.92 56.26
CA GLY A 5 4.77 -0.39 54.89
C GLY A 5 5.40 -1.30 53.83
N GLU A 6 4.57 -1.85 52.94
CA GLU A 6 4.70 -1.78 51.46
C GLU A 6 3.88 -2.89 50.78
N THR A 7 2.55 -2.73 50.73
CA THR A 7 1.66 -3.50 49.86
C THR A 7 1.18 -2.60 48.72
N LYS A 8 2.03 -2.40 47.70
CA LYS A 8 1.69 -1.79 46.39
C LYS A 8 2.88 -1.87 45.41
N SER A 9 3.24 -3.04 44.84
CA SER A 9 4.15 -3.10 43.67
C SER A 9 4.30 -4.48 42.99
N LEU A 10 3.22 -5.17 42.57
CA LEU A 10 3.38 -6.44 41.81
C LEU A 10 2.37 -6.67 40.66
N ALA A 11 1.64 -5.64 40.22
CA ALA A 11 0.67 -5.76 39.12
C ALA A 11 1.03 -4.98 37.84
N SER A 12 2.26 -4.46 37.70
CA SER A 12 2.65 -3.55 36.61
C SER A 12 3.73 -4.05 35.65
N THR A 13 4.18 -5.32 35.71
CA THR A 13 5.36 -5.77 34.93
C THR A 13 5.06 -6.80 33.82
N VAL A 14 3.79 -7.06 33.48
CA VAL A 14 3.44 -8.02 32.39
C VAL A 14 2.72 -7.37 31.19
N ALA A 15 2.61 -6.03 31.16
CA ALA A 15 1.85 -5.31 30.13
C ALA A 15 2.69 -4.47 29.15
N SER A 16 4.03 -4.56 29.17
CA SER A 16 4.91 -3.62 28.44
C SER A 16 5.80 -4.26 27.37
N SER A 17 5.46 -5.44 26.83
CA SER A 17 6.24 -6.07 25.74
C SER A 17 5.42 -6.47 24.50
N SER A 18 4.14 -6.12 24.45
CA SER A 18 3.20 -6.59 23.41
C SER A 18 2.78 -5.50 22.43
N SER A 19 3.70 -4.63 21.99
CA SER A 19 3.43 -3.64 20.95
C SER A 19 4.70 -3.32 20.15
N SER A 20 5.19 -4.30 19.39
CA SER A 20 6.08 -3.99 18.26
C SER A 20 5.34 -4.34 16.98
N SER A 21 4.80 -3.30 16.37
CA SER A 21 4.24 -3.27 15.03
C SER A 21 5.13 -4.09 14.08
N VAL A 22 4.53 -5.01 13.33
CA VAL A 22 5.18 -5.63 12.18
C VAL A 22 5.46 -4.50 11.19
N SER A 23 6.67 -3.96 11.23
CA SER A 23 7.09 -2.92 10.31
C SER A 23 7.07 -3.47 8.89
N SER A 24 6.37 -2.75 8.02
CA SER A 24 6.30 -2.96 6.59
C SER A 24 7.69 -3.23 6.01
N ILE A 25 7.94 -4.47 5.60
CA ILE A 25 9.13 -4.80 4.84
C ILE A 25 8.91 -4.27 3.42
N ASP A 26 9.66 -3.23 3.10
CA ASP A 26 9.69 -2.56 1.81
C ASP A 26 9.88 -3.57 0.65
N THR A 27 8.94 -3.59 -0.28
CA THR A 27 8.98 -4.39 -1.51
C THR A 27 9.30 -3.46 -2.68
N SER A 28 10.54 -3.01 -2.77
CA SER A 28 11.10 -2.45 -3.99
C SER A 28 11.71 -3.57 -4.84
N HIS A 29 11.27 -3.60 -6.09
CA HIS A 29 11.83 -4.36 -7.20
C HIS A 29 12.98 -3.53 -7.77
N ASP A 30 14.17 -4.09 -7.92
CA ASP A 30 15.17 -3.59 -8.87
C ASP A 30 15.91 -4.78 -9.49
N CYS A 31 15.86 -4.82 -10.82
CA CYS A 31 16.64 -5.70 -11.68
C CYS A 31 17.88 -4.93 -12.11
N ASP A 32 19.09 -5.50 -11.99
CA ASP A 32 20.09 -5.32 -13.03
C ASP A 32 21.18 -6.40 -13.06
N SER A 33 21.67 -6.66 -14.27
CA SER A 33 22.63 -7.70 -14.68
C SER A 33 24.09 -7.20 -14.72
N PRO A 34 25.11 -8.07 -14.93
CA PRO A 34 26.48 -7.83 -14.47
C PRO A 34 27.49 -7.39 -15.56
N ARG A 35 28.50 -6.60 -15.16
CA ARG A 35 29.81 -6.34 -15.82
C ARG A 35 30.79 -5.92 -14.70
N GLY A 36 32.08 -6.26 -14.58
CA GLY A 36 33.10 -6.90 -15.42
C GLY A 36 34.44 -6.13 -15.22
N GLY A 37 35.52 -6.81 -14.76
CA GLY A 37 36.95 -6.36 -14.70
C GLY A 37 37.30 -5.35 -13.59
N ASP A 38 38.44 -5.35 -12.88
CA ASP A 38 39.75 -6.00 -13.05
C ASP A 38 40.57 -6.00 -11.72
N VAL A 39 41.25 -7.14 -11.49
CA VAL A 39 42.69 -7.38 -11.18
C VAL A 39 43.43 -6.68 -9.99
N ASP A 40 43.84 -7.57 -9.06
CA ASP A 40 45.06 -7.70 -8.24
C ASP A 40 45.60 -6.60 -7.29
N HIS A 41 45.70 -6.97 -6.00
CA HIS A 41 47.01 -7.05 -5.35
C HIS A 41 47.03 -8.07 -4.20
N GLU A 42 48.02 -8.95 -4.27
CA GLU A 42 48.36 -10.07 -3.40
C GLU A 42 48.98 -9.62 -2.06
N LEU A 43 48.69 -10.32 -0.95
CA LEU A 43 49.68 -11.03 -0.11
C LEU A 43 49.13 -11.45 1.26
N LEU A 44 49.26 -12.77 1.51
CA LEU A 44 49.53 -13.45 2.79
C LEU A 44 48.54 -13.26 3.95
N HIS A 45 47.65 -14.24 4.15
CA HIS A 45 47.42 -14.88 5.46
C HIS A 45 46.59 -16.17 5.28
N THR A 46 47.28 -17.25 4.94
CA THR A 46 46.72 -18.61 4.89
C THR A 46 46.73 -19.22 6.30
N ALA A 47 45.64 -19.93 6.62
CA ALA A 47 45.55 -21.07 7.56
C ALA A 47 44.92 -20.92 8.97
N VAL A 48 44.22 -19.84 9.34
CA VAL A 48 43.45 -19.81 10.62
C VAL A 48 41.94 -19.54 10.45
N SER A 49 41.50 -19.04 9.30
CA SER A 49 40.08 -18.70 9.08
C SER A 49 39.20 -19.86 8.56
N ALA A 50 39.80 -20.99 8.16
CA ALA A 50 39.05 -22.16 7.66
C ALA A 50 38.43 -23.01 8.79
N SER A 51 39.06 -23.10 9.95
CA SER A 51 38.58 -23.89 11.09
C SER A 51 37.49 -23.18 11.91
N VAL A 52 37.46 -21.85 11.92
CA VAL A 52 36.41 -21.04 12.57
C VAL A 52 35.17 -20.88 11.69
N SER A 53 35.33 -20.81 10.36
CA SER A 53 34.18 -20.76 9.43
C SER A 53 33.46 -22.10 9.28
N VAL A 54 34.17 -23.22 9.43
CA VAL A 54 33.58 -24.59 9.44
C VAL A 54 32.84 -24.87 10.76
N SER A 55 33.35 -24.42 11.92
CA SER A 55 32.70 -24.66 13.22
C SER A 55 31.41 -23.85 13.39
N VAL A 56 31.39 -22.57 12.96
CA VAL A 56 30.17 -21.72 13.03
C VAL A 56 29.09 -22.17 12.04
N SER A 57 29.47 -22.64 10.83
CA SER A 57 28.53 -23.18 9.84
C SER A 57 27.95 -24.54 10.24
N SER A 58 28.75 -25.40 10.91
CA SER A 58 28.29 -26.68 11.44
C SER A 58 27.23 -26.52 12.54
N SER A 59 27.42 -25.55 13.45
CA SER A 59 26.51 -25.25 14.56
C SER A 59 25.16 -24.69 14.08
N SER A 60 25.17 -23.82 13.06
CA SER A 60 23.95 -23.33 12.42
C SER A 60 23.18 -24.45 11.72
N SER A 61 23.88 -25.35 11.03
CA SER A 61 23.26 -26.50 10.36
C SER A 61 22.67 -27.53 11.35
N ALA A 62 23.34 -27.78 12.47
CA ALA A 62 22.86 -28.67 13.52
C ALA A 62 21.61 -28.11 14.22
N SER A 63 21.60 -26.80 14.46
CA SER A 63 20.45 -26.08 15.02
C SER A 63 19.23 -26.16 14.10
N ILE A 64 19.42 -25.94 12.79
CA ILE A 64 18.35 -26.09 11.78
C ILE A 64 17.80 -27.52 11.78
N ARG A 65 18.67 -28.53 11.73
CA ARG A 65 18.25 -29.96 11.77
C ARG A 65 17.47 -30.29 13.03
N ARG A 66 17.90 -29.79 14.19
CA ARG A 66 17.19 -29.99 15.47
C ARG A 66 15.78 -29.39 15.41
N VAL A 67 15.64 -28.15 14.97
CA VAL A 67 14.33 -27.48 14.88
C VAL A 67 13.40 -28.22 13.89
N LEU A 68 13.95 -28.69 12.76
CA LEU A 68 13.23 -29.49 11.77
C LEU A 68 12.80 -30.87 12.28
N SER A 69 13.56 -31.45 13.23
CA SER A 69 13.14 -32.67 13.92
C SER A 69 12.00 -32.38 14.90
N LEU A 70 12.09 -31.29 15.66
CA LEU A 70 11.09 -30.94 16.67
C LEU A 70 9.72 -30.59 16.06
N ILE A 71 9.69 -29.91 14.91
CA ILE A 71 8.42 -29.57 14.24
C ILE A 71 7.67 -30.80 13.72
N ARG A 72 8.36 -31.93 13.55
CA ARG A 72 7.82 -33.23 13.14
C ARG A 72 7.51 -34.15 14.33
N SER A 73 7.77 -33.70 15.56
CA SER A 73 7.46 -34.45 16.77
C SER A 73 5.95 -34.65 16.93
N GLU A 74 5.54 -35.74 17.58
CA GLU A 74 4.15 -35.93 18.01
C GLU A 74 3.79 -35.07 19.23
N ASP A 75 4.80 -34.63 19.99
CA ASP A 75 4.64 -33.76 21.15
C ASP A 75 4.23 -32.32 20.76
N PRO A 76 3.02 -31.84 21.17
CA PRO A 76 2.54 -30.51 20.83
C PRO A 76 3.47 -29.39 21.30
N ASP A 77 4.06 -29.52 22.50
CA ASP A 77 4.94 -28.49 23.07
C ASP A 77 6.25 -28.37 22.29
N SER A 78 6.81 -29.50 21.86
CA SER A 78 7.96 -29.54 20.93
C SER A 78 7.65 -28.86 19.59
N ARG A 79 6.46 -29.09 19.03
CA ARG A 79 6.03 -28.43 17.78
C ARG A 79 5.85 -26.92 18.00
N LEU A 80 5.24 -26.51 19.10
CA LEU A 80 5.07 -25.10 19.46
C LEU A 80 6.43 -24.39 19.61
N PHE A 81 7.36 -25.01 20.34
CA PHE A 81 8.73 -24.51 20.47
C PHE A 81 9.41 -24.37 19.10
N ALA A 82 9.32 -25.41 18.27
CA ALA A 82 9.91 -25.40 16.94
C ALA A 82 9.31 -24.30 16.04
N ALA A 83 7.99 -24.11 16.04
CA ALA A 83 7.33 -23.06 15.28
C ALA A 83 7.81 -21.66 15.70
N ARG A 84 7.94 -21.41 17.02
CA ARG A 84 8.48 -20.16 17.55
C ARG A 84 9.92 -19.93 17.12
N GLU A 85 10.76 -20.97 17.14
CA GLU A 85 12.15 -20.87 16.69
C GLU A 85 12.26 -20.66 15.17
N ILE A 86 11.44 -21.33 14.37
CA ILE A 86 11.37 -21.10 12.91
C ILE A 86 11.00 -19.63 12.66
N ARG A 87 9.94 -19.12 13.30
CA ARG A 87 9.53 -17.71 13.20
C ARG A 87 10.69 -16.78 13.55
N ARG A 88 11.39 -17.02 14.66
CA ARG A 88 12.52 -16.20 15.12
C ARG A 88 13.66 -16.20 14.11
N LEU A 89 14.06 -17.37 13.61
CA LEU A 89 15.18 -17.54 12.69
C LEU A 89 14.89 -17.01 11.27
N THR A 90 13.62 -17.00 10.85
CA THR A 90 13.20 -16.56 9.51
C THR A 90 12.80 -15.09 9.44
N LYS A 91 12.74 -14.39 10.59
CA LYS A 91 12.32 -12.98 10.70
C LYS A 91 13.06 -12.09 9.70
N THR A 92 14.39 -12.18 9.64
CA THR A 92 15.23 -11.33 8.78
C THR A 92 16.13 -12.10 7.81
N SER A 93 16.28 -13.42 7.99
CA SER A 93 17.24 -14.22 7.21
C SER A 93 16.59 -14.95 6.04
N HIS A 94 16.85 -14.49 4.81
CA HIS A 94 16.44 -15.19 3.60
C HIS A 94 17.03 -16.61 3.52
N ARG A 95 18.28 -16.79 3.96
CA ARG A 95 18.93 -18.11 3.99
C ARG A 95 18.15 -19.09 4.86
N CYS A 96 17.70 -18.64 6.05
CA CYS A 96 16.88 -19.46 6.93
C CYS A 96 15.53 -19.82 6.30
N ARG A 97 14.89 -18.89 5.57
CA ARG A 97 13.60 -19.17 4.89
C ARG A 97 13.69 -20.33 3.89
N ARG A 98 14.81 -20.45 3.17
CA ARG A 98 15.08 -21.58 2.26
C ARG A 98 15.35 -22.88 3.01
N HIS A 99 16.13 -22.82 4.09
CA HIS A 99 16.44 -24.02 4.89
C HIS A 99 15.24 -24.60 5.63
N PHE A 100 14.27 -23.76 5.99
CA PHE A 100 13.05 -24.17 6.67
C PHE A 100 11.87 -24.41 5.72
N SER A 101 12.06 -24.42 4.39
CA SER A 101 10.98 -24.73 3.43
C SER A 101 10.32 -26.09 3.71
N GLN A 102 11.08 -27.09 4.15
CA GLN A 102 10.55 -28.40 4.54
C GLN A 102 9.71 -28.41 5.84
N ALA A 103 9.57 -27.28 6.52
CA ALA A 103 8.71 -27.11 7.68
C ALA A 103 7.29 -26.64 7.30
N VAL A 104 7.04 -26.29 6.03
CA VAL A 104 5.72 -25.78 5.58
C VAL A 104 4.61 -26.78 5.91
N GLU A 105 4.69 -28.03 5.45
CA GLU A 105 3.66 -29.04 5.73
C GLU A 105 3.45 -29.30 7.25
N PRO A 106 4.50 -29.52 8.06
CA PRO A 106 4.35 -29.61 9.51
C PRO A 106 3.68 -28.40 10.16
N LEU A 107 4.01 -27.18 9.72
CA LEU A 107 3.39 -25.95 10.22
C LEU A 107 1.93 -25.83 9.79
N VAL A 108 1.59 -26.18 8.54
CA VAL A 108 0.20 -26.20 8.09
C VAL A 108 -0.63 -27.23 8.86
N SER A 109 -0.05 -28.39 9.17
CA SER A 109 -0.73 -29.38 10.02
C SER A 109 -0.99 -28.90 11.45
N MET A 110 -0.25 -27.88 11.94
CA MET A 110 -0.54 -27.25 13.24
C MET A 110 -1.78 -26.35 13.18
N LEU A 111 -2.20 -25.91 11.99
CA LEU A 111 -3.38 -25.03 11.80
C LEU A 111 -4.72 -25.78 11.88
N ARG A 112 -4.69 -27.10 11.99
CA ARG A 112 -5.89 -27.93 12.01
C ARG A 112 -6.69 -27.71 13.30
N PHE A 113 -7.97 -28.06 13.22
CA PHE A 113 -8.88 -28.05 14.36
C PHE A 113 -8.33 -28.93 15.50
N ASP A 114 -8.67 -28.59 16.75
CA ASP A 114 -8.24 -29.24 17.99
C ASP A 114 -6.83 -28.90 18.52
N SER A 115 -6.16 -27.89 17.98
CA SER A 115 -4.95 -27.31 18.61
C SER A 115 -5.26 -26.04 19.42
N PRO A 116 -4.53 -25.76 20.51
CA PRO A 116 -4.66 -24.49 21.23
C PRO A 116 -4.36 -23.29 20.33
N GLU A 117 -5.04 -22.16 20.55
CA GLU A 117 -4.83 -20.92 19.79
C GLU A 117 -3.36 -20.51 19.70
N SER A 118 -2.58 -20.69 20.78
CA SER A 118 -1.14 -20.42 20.81
C SER A 118 -0.33 -21.20 19.75
N HIS A 119 -0.79 -22.38 19.34
CA HIS A 119 -0.17 -23.18 18.29
C HIS A 119 -0.54 -22.63 16.91
N HIS A 120 -1.80 -22.25 16.71
CA HIS A 120 -2.27 -21.61 15.48
C HIS A 120 -1.51 -20.31 15.23
N GLU A 121 -1.39 -19.45 16.25
CA GLU A 121 -0.64 -18.20 16.17
C GLU A 121 0.83 -18.44 15.81
N ALA A 122 1.50 -19.36 16.52
CA ALA A 122 2.91 -19.66 16.28
C ALA A 122 3.15 -20.18 14.86
N ALA A 123 2.26 -21.05 14.37
CA ALA A 123 2.32 -21.61 13.03
C ALA A 123 2.05 -20.56 11.96
N LEU A 124 0.98 -19.75 12.08
CA LEU A 124 0.66 -18.68 11.13
C LEU A 124 1.82 -17.69 10.99
N LEU A 125 2.41 -17.27 12.10
CA LEU A 125 3.52 -16.31 12.09
C LEU A 125 4.81 -16.91 11.52
N ALA A 126 5.07 -18.20 11.75
CA ALA A 126 6.19 -18.89 11.12
C ALA A 126 5.99 -19.01 9.60
N LEU A 127 4.81 -19.41 9.15
CA LEU A 127 4.44 -19.49 7.73
C LEU A 127 4.53 -18.13 7.04
N LEU A 128 4.04 -17.07 7.69
CA LEU A 128 4.16 -15.69 7.21
C LEU A 128 5.62 -15.32 6.95
N ASN A 129 6.51 -15.53 7.93
CA ASN A 129 7.92 -15.23 7.77
C ASN A 129 8.61 -16.08 6.70
N LEU A 130 8.19 -17.35 6.52
CA LEU A 130 8.67 -18.21 5.43
C LEU A 130 8.25 -17.70 4.05
N ALA A 131 7.07 -17.12 3.93
CA ALA A 131 6.48 -16.64 2.68
C ALA A 131 7.01 -15.26 2.24
N VAL A 132 7.43 -14.40 3.17
CA VAL A 132 7.90 -13.05 2.85
C VAL A 132 9.06 -13.09 1.86
N LYS A 133 8.87 -12.46 0.70
CA LYS A 133 9.84 -12.37 -0.41
C LYS A 133 10.33 -13.72 -0.96
N ASP A 134 9.65 -14.83 -0.66
CA ASP A 134 9.99 -16.16 -1.19
C ASP A 134 8.81 -16.71 -1.99
N GLU A 135 8.97 -16.83 -3.31
CA GLU A 135 7.86 -17.24 -4.19
C GLU A 135 7.54 -18.73 -4.07
N LYS A 136 8.56 -19.56 -3.89
CA LYS A 136 8.37 -21.00 -3.74
C LYS A 136 7.60 -21.32 -2.48
N ASN A 137 7.97 -20.70 -1.36
CA ASN A 137 7.28 -20.91 -0.09
C ASN A 137 5.83 -20.42 -0.15
N LYS A 138 5.52 -19.29 -0.81
CA LYS A 138 4.13 -18.84 -0.96
C LYS A 138 3.26 -19.89 -1.65
N VAL A 139 3.76 -20.49 -2.73
CA VAL A 139 3.04 -21.53 -3.49
C VAL A 139 2.89 -22.79 -2.64
N SER A 140 3.99 -23.28 -2.05
CA SER A 140 3.98 -24.50 -1.23
C SER A 140 3.05 -24.41 -0.02
N ILE A 141 2.84 -23.22 0.55
CA ILE A 141 1.87 -23.03 1.65
C ILE A 141 0.43 -23.28 1.20
N ILE A 142 0.06 -22.80 0.01
CA ILE A 142 -1.27 -23.06 -0.56
C ILE A 142 -1.41 -24.54 -0.95
N GLU A 143 -0.38 -25.12 -1.59
CA GLU A 143 -0.35 -26.54 -1.98
C GLU A 143 -0.44 -27.48 -0.77
N ALA A 144 0.15 -27.10 0.37
CA ALA A 144 0.05 -27.84 1.63
C ALA A 144 -1.34 -27.74 2.31
N GLY A 145 -2.29 -26.99 1.73
CA GLY A 145 -3.66 -26.90 2.23
C GLY A 145 -3.88 -25.84 3.30
N ALA A 146 -3.03 -24.81 3.41
CA ALA A 146 -3.18 -23.78 4.45
C ALA A 146 -4.42 -22.88 4.27
N LEU A 147 -4.97 -22.82 3.05
CA LEU A 147 -6.01 -21.85 2.71
C LEU A 147 -7.30 -22.05 3.51
N GLU A 148 -7.74 -23.29 3.70
CA GLU A 148 -8.96 -23.59 4.46
C GLU A 148 -8.84 -23.15 5.94
N PRO A 149 -7.81 -23.55 6.71
CA PRO A 149 -7.60 -23.02 8.06
C PRO A 149 -7.53 -21.50 8.11
N ILE A 150 -6.84 -20.85 7.17
CA ILE A 150 -6.72 -19.39 7.10
C ILE A 150 -8.10 -18.73 6.89
N ILE A 151 -8.97 -19.30 6.05
CA ILE A 151 -10.35 -18.82 5.86
C ILE A 151 -11.14 -18.93 7.17
N ASN A 152 -11.00 -20.04 7.89
CA ASN A 152 -11.67 -20.24 9.17
C ASN A 152 -11.21 -19.22 10.22
N PHE A 153 -9.91 -18.95 10.30
CA PHE A 153 -9.37 -17.92 11.20
C PHE A 153 -9.80 -16.51 10.83
N LEU A 154 -10.00 -16.21 9.54
CA LEU A 154 -10.53 -14.92 9.10
C LEU A 154 -11.96 -14.65 9.63
N GLN A 155 -12.73 -15.71 9.86
CA GLN A 155 -14.08 -15.69 10.42
C GLN A 155 -14.11 -15.82 11.96
N SER A 156 -12.97 -16.06 12.59
CA SER A 156 -12.85 -16.25 14.03
C SER A 156 -13.30 -15.02 14.82
N THR A 157 -13.84 -15.24 16.01
CA THR A 157 -14.11 -14.18 16.99
C THR A 157 -12.85 -13.67 17.67
N SER A 158 -11.72 -14.39 17.57
CA SER A 158 -10.41 -13.93 18.06
C SER A 158 -9.87 -12.84 17.13
N PRO A 159 -9.70 -11.59 17.60
CA PRO A 159 -9.13 -10.51 16.80
C PRO A 159 -7.69 -10.84 16.35
N THR A 160 -6.92 -11.51 17.21
CA THR A 160 -5.54 -11.89 16.95
C THR A 160 -5.43 -12.90 15.82
N LEU A 161 -6.28 -13.95 15.82
CA LEU A 161 -6.31 -14.91 14.71
C LEU A 161 -6.78 -14.27 13.41
N GLN A 162 -7.79 -13.37 13.46
CA GLN A 162 -8.25 -12.65 12.27
C GLN A 162 -7.14 -11.75 11.68
N GLU A 163 -6.36 -11.07 12.52
CA GLU A 163 -5.21 -10.27 12.10
C GLU A 163 -4.15 -11.15 11.41
N TYR A 164 -3.75 -12.26 12.03
CA TYR A 164 -2.75 -13.16 11.44
C TYR A 164 -3.24 -13.84 10.16
N ALA A 165 -4.53 -14.17 10.07
CA ALA A 165 -5.15 -14.67 8.84
C ALA A 165 -5.11 -13.61 7.73
N SER A 166 -5.46 -12.36 8.05
CA SER A 166 -5.43 -11.24 7.10
C SER A 166 -4.01 -10.98 6.58
N ALA A 167 -3.01 -10.94 7.48
CA ALA A 167 -1.60 -10.79 7.12
C ALA A 167 -1.06 -11.95 6.27
N SER A 168 -1.51 -13.18 6.55
CA SER A 168 -1.18 -14.36 5.75
C SER A 168 -1.74 -14.25 4.34
N LEU A 169 -3.01 -13.87 4.18
CA LEU A 169 -3.63 -13.65 2.87
C LEU A 169 -2.99 -12.50 2.09
N LEU A 170 -2.62 -11.41 2.76
CA LEU A 170 -1.84 -10.34 2.15
C LEU A 170 -0.53 -10.89 1.54
N THR A 171 0.22 -11.66 2.33
CA THR A 171 1.52 -12.18 1.87
C THR A 171 1.37 -13.21 0.76
N LEU A 172 0.42 -14.15 0.89
CA LEU A 172 0.19 -15.21 -0.08
C LEU A 172 -0.40 -14.68 -1.40
N SER A 173 -1.26 -13.66 -1.36
CA SER A 173 -1.85 -13.03 -2.56
C SER A 173 -0.86 -12.23 -3.40
N ALA A 174 0.33 -11.93 -2.87
CA ALA A 174 1.40 -11.31 -3.65
C ALA A 174 1.95 -12.24 -4.77
N SER A 175 1.78 -13.57 -4.62
CA SER A 175 2.14 -14.55 -5.66
C SER A 175 1.13 -14.53 -6.80
N ALA A 176 1.61 -14.42 -8.04
CA ALA A 176 0.75 -14.54 -9.22
C ALA A 176 0.08 -15.93 -9.32
N ASN A 177 0.76 -16.98 -8.88
CA ASN A 177 0.26 -18.37 -8.92
C ASN A 177 -0.85 -18.62 -7.89
N ASN A 178 -0.80 -17.92 -6.75
CA ASN A 178 -1.81 -18.10 -5.70
C ASN A 178 -3.09 -17.31 -5.94
N LYS A 179 -3.04 -16.17 -6.65
CA LYS A 179 -4.21 -15.28 -6.84
C LYS A 179 -5.45 -16.00 -7.42
N PRO A 180 -5.35 -16.88 -8.44
CA PRO A 180 -6.51 -17.61 -8.96
C PRO A 180 -7.12 -18.54 -7.89
N ILE A 181 -6.27 -19.24 -7.14
CA ILE A 181 -6.68 -20.19 -6.12
C ILE A 181 -7.36 -19.45 -4.96
N ILE A 182 -6.72 -18.41 -4.43
CA ILE A 182 -7.28 -17.59 -3.33
C ILE A 182 -8.62 -16.96 -3.75
N GLY A 183 -8.69 -16.42 -4.97
CA GLY A 183 -9.89 -15.78 -5.50
C GLY A 183 -11.08 -16.73 -5.64
N ALA A 184 -10.85 -17.97 -6.08
CA ALA A 184 -11.89 -18.96 -6.29
C ALA A 184 -12.44 -19.60 -5.01
N ASN A 185 -11.76 -19.44 -3.86
CA ASN A 185 -12.09 -20.11 -2.59
C ASN A 185 -12.88 -19.23 -1.61
N GLY A 186 -13.68 -18.27 -2.10
CA GLY A 186 -14.60 -17.49 -1.25
C GLY A 186 -13.93 -16.50 -0.29
N VAL A 187 -12.64 -16.21 -0.47
CA VAL A 187 -11.87 -15.29 0.41
C VAL A 187 -12.32 -13.84 0.25
N ILE A 188 -12.69 -13.43 -0.97
CA ILE A 188 -12.96 -12.03 -1.32
C ILE A 188 -14.08 -11.39 -0.46
N PRO A 189 -15.29 -12.00 -0.33
CA PRO A 189 -16.33 -11.45 0.54
C PRO A 189 -15.90 -11.30 2.00
N LEU A 190 -15.07 -12.22 2.50
CA LEU A 190 -14.59 -12.19 3.88
C LEU A 190 -13.59 -11.06 4.10
N LEU A 191 -12.65 -10.84 3.16
CA LEU A 191 -11.75 -9.69 3.23
C LEU A 191 -12.50 -8.36 3.23
N VAL A 192 -13.57 -8.22 2.42
CA VAL A 192 -14.40 -7.02 2.43
C VAL A 192 -15.14 -6.82 3.75
N LYS A 193 -15.59 -7.92 4.39
CA LYS A 193 -16.14 -7.88 5.75
C LYS A 193 -15.09 -7.42 6.77
N VAL A 194 -13.84 -7.89 6.66
CA VAL A 194 -12.72 -7.45 7.52
C VAL A 194 -12.40 -5.97 7.31
N VAL A 195 -12.38 -5.47 6.06
CA VAL A 195 -12.21 -4.01 5.80
C VAL A 195 -13.29 -3.19 6.51
N ARG A 196 -14.52 -3.72 6.64
CA ARG A 196 -15.63 -3.04 7.33
C ARG A 196 -15.49 -3.09 8.86
N HIS A 197 -15.19 -4.26 9.43
CA HIS A 197 -15.37 -4.52 10.86
C HIS A 197 -14.11 -4.94 11.63
N GLY A 198 -13.01 -5.24 10.95
CA GLY A 198 -11.78 -5.71 11.58
C GLY A 198 -11.07 -4.64 12.41
N SER A 199 -10.02 -5.06 13.10
CA SER A 199 -9.10 -4.14 13.76
C SER A 199 -8.40 -3.21 12.74
N PRO A 200 -7.80 -2.09 13.17
CA PRO A 200 -7.05 -1.22 12.26
C PRO A 200 -6.00 -1.95 11.43
N GLN A 201 -5.28 -2.91 12.04
CA GLN A 201 -4.27 -3.72 11.35
C GLN A 201 -4.92 -4.70 10.37
N ALA A 202 -5.95 -5.46 10.80
CA ALA A 202 -6.65 -6.39 9.91
C ALA A 202 -7.28 -5.68 8.70
N LYS A 203 -7.85 -4.48 8.89
CA LYS A 203 -8.38 -3.63 7.81
C LYS A 203 -7.31 -3.25 6.80
N ALA A 204 -6.13 -2.84 7.28
CA ALA A 204 -5.00 -2.51 6.42
C ALA A 204 -4.53 -3.73 5.62
N ASP A 205 -4.33 -4.87 6.29
CA ASP A 205 -3.87 -6.09 5.62
C ASP A 205 -4.92 -6.60 4.61
N ALA A 206 -6.21 -6.53 4.94
CA ALA A 206 -7.29 -6.95 4.07
C ALA A 206 -7.39 -6.09 2.80
N VAL A 207 -7.29 -4.75 2.89
CA VAL A 207 -7.34 -3.89 1.70
C VAL A 207 -6.11 -4.10 0.80
N MET A 208 -4.94 -4.34 1.40
CA MET A 208 -3.74 -4.68 0.65
C MET A 208 -3.87 -6.03 -0.06
N ALA A 209 -4.46 -7.04 0.59
CA ALA A 209 -4.73 -8.34 -0.02
C ALA A 209 -5.72 -8.21 -1.19
N LEU A 210 -6.80 -7.44 -1.01
CA LEU A 210 -7.77 -7.15 -2.08
C LEU A 210 -7.10 -6.43 -3.26
N SER A 211 -6.22 -5.47 -3.01
CA SER A 211 -5.43 -4.78 -4.05
C SER A 211 -4.49 -5.73 -4.81
N ASN A 212 -3.90 -6.73 -4.14
CA ASN A 212 -3.11 -7.75 -4.84
C ASN A 212 -4.00 -8.64 -5.72
N LEU A 213 -5.14 -9.09 -5.19
CA LEU A 213 -6.08 -9.96 -5.88
C LEU A 213 -6.73 -9.27 -7.09
N SER A 214 -6.99 -7.97 -7.00
CA SER A 214 -7.63 -7.18 -8.06
C SER A 214 -6.79 -7.04 -9.33
N THR A 215 -5.51 -7.45 -9.29
CA THR A 215 -4.65 -7.50 -10.50
C THR A 215 -5.05 -8.60 -11.48
N LEU A 216 -5.92 -9.55 -11.06
CA LEU A 216 -6.57 -10.50 -11.96
C LEU A 216 -8.01 -10.05 -12.26
N SER A 217 -8.38 -9.99 -13.53
CA SER A 217 -9.70 -9.53 -14.00
C SER A 217 -10.86 -10.30 -13.36
N ASN A 218 -10.79 -11.64 -13.32
CA ASN A 218 -11.82 -12.46 -12.71
C ASN A 218 -12.01 -12.12 -11.22
N ASN A 219 -10.92 -11.92 -10.48
CA ASN A 219 -10.98 -11.53 -9.09
C ASN A 219 -11.52 -10.12 -8.92
N LEU A 220 -11.14 -9.18 -9.80
CA LEU A 220 -11.64 -7.81 -9.79
C LEU A 220 -13.16 -7.77 -9.98
N SER A 221 -13.72 -8.57 -10.90
CA SER A 221 -15.17 -8.72 -11.06
C SER A 221 -15.84 -9.27 -9.80
N MET A 222 -15.23 -10.28 -9.16
CA MET A 222 -15.74 -10.82 -7.88
C MET A 222 -15.67 -9.78 -6.76
N ILE A 223 -14.60 -8.98 -6.69
CA ILE A 223 -14.46 -7.90 -5.71
C ILE A 223 -15.56 -6.86 -5.94
N LEU A 224 -15.79 -6.42 -7.18
CA LEU A 224 -16.83 -5.44 -7.49
C LEU A 224 -18.22 -5.93 -7.04
N ALA A 225 -18.55 -7.21 -7.27
CA ALA A 225 -19.81 -7.80 -6.87
C ALA A 225 -20.09 -7.76 -5.35
N THR A 226 -19.06 -7.61 -4.51
CA THR A 226 -19.20 -7.46 -3.05
C THR A 226 -19.52 -6.03 -2.60
N LYS A 227 -19.61 -5.07 -3.52
CA LYS A 227 -19.84 -3.64 -3.26
C LYS A 227 -18.87 -3.08 -2.21
N PRO A 228 -17.55 -3.14 -2.46
CA PRO A 228 -16.53 -2.90 -1.45
C PRO A 228 -16.25 -1.42 -1.22
N LEU A 229 -16.81 -0.53 -2.05
CA LEU A 229 -16.40 0.86 -2.17
C LEU A 229 -16.56 1.65 -0.86
N SER A 230 -17.74 1.63 -0.24
CA SER A 230 -17.96 2.39 1.01
C SER A 230 -17.03 1.95 2.16
N PRO A 231 -16.84 0.64 2.43
CA PRO A 231 -15.80 0.18 3.37
C PRO A 231 -14.39 0.69 3.05
N ILE A 232 -13.98 0.66 1.78
CA ILE A 232 -12.64 1.12 1.37
C ILE A 232 -12.51 2.64 1.53
N LEU A 233 -13.54 3.41 1.17
CA LEU A 233 -13.56 4.87 1.33
C LEU A 233 -13.53 5.28 2.80
N ASN A 234 -14.27 4.59 3.66
CA ASN A 234 -14.23 4.83 5.10
C ASN A 234 -12.82 4.58 5.66
N LEU A 235 -12.15 3.50 5.24
CA LEU A 235 -10.76 3.24 5.61
C LEU A 235 -9.82 4.33 5.07
N LEU A 236 -10.01 4.80 3.84
CA LEU A 236 -9.22 5.87 3.23
C LEU A 236 -9.37 7.20 3.98
N LYS A 237 -10.59 7.54 4.39
CA LYS A 237 -10.92 8.75 5.16
C LYS A 237 -10.16 8.78 6.49
N THR A 238 -10.15 7.66 7.22
CA THR A 238 -9.50 7.57 8.54
C THR A 238 -7.99 7.28 8.51
N SER A 239 -7.44 6.92 7.35
CA SER A 239 -6.01 6.59 7.22
C SER A 239 -5.15 7.82 7.00
N LYS A 240 -3.89 7.78 7.49
CA LYS A 240 -2.87 8.77 7.11
C LYS A 240 -2.67 8.73 5.59
N LYS A 241 -2.79 9.86 4.89
CA LYS A 241 -2.80 9.91 3.42
C LYS A 241 -1.48 9.44 2.78
N SER A 242 -0.36 9.66 3.45
CA SER A 242 0.96 9.16 3.04
C SER A 242 1.26 7.71 3.45
N SER A 243 0.33 7.00 4.09
CA SER A 243 0.50 5.59 4.45
C SER A 243 0.37 4.64 3.26
N LYS A 244 0.96 3.45 3.39
CA LYS A 244 0.79 2.38 2.42
C LYS A 244 -0.66 1.90 2.31
N THR A 245 -1.42 1.95 3.40
CA THR A 245 -2.86 1.64 3.39
C THR A 245 -3.63 2.58 2.47
N SER A 246 -3.38 3.89 2.59
CA SER A 246 -3.98 4.91 1.71
C SER A 246 -3.64 4.68 0.23
N GLU A 247 -2.35 4.39 -0.08
CA GLU A 247 -1.93 4.01 -1.43
C GLU A 247 -2.73 2.82 -1.97
N LYS A 248 -2.88 1.76 -1.17
CA LYS A 248 -3.56 0.52 -1.60
C LYS A 248 -5.07 0.65 -1.68
N CYS A 249 -5.69 1.47 -0.82
CA CYS A 249 -7.07 1.90 -0.99
C CYS A 249 -7.26 2.59 -2.35
N CYS A 250 -6.46 3.62 -2.66
CA CYS A 250 -6.58 4.34 -3.94
C CYS A 250 -6.29 3.45 -5.16
N SER A 251 -5.28 2.58 -5.08
CA SER A 251 -4.97 1.61 -6.16
C SER A 251 -6.14 0.66 -6.44
N LEU A 252 -6.79 0.16 -5.39
CA LEU A 252 -7.96 -0.70 -5.52
C LEU A 252 -9.17 0.07 -6.06
N ILE A 253 -9.42 1.29 -5.57
CA ILE A 253 -10.47 2.17 -6.10
C ILE A 253 -10.25 2.43 -7.60
N GLU A 254 -9.02 2.77 -8.02
CA GLU A 254 -8.68 2.99 -9.44
C GLU A 254 -9.02 1.76 -10.28
N SER A 255 -8.64 0.56 -9.82
CA SER A 255 -8.94 -0.71 -10.50
C SER A 255 -10.45 -0.94 -10.64
N LEU A 256 -11.22 -0.60 -9.60
CA LEU A 256 -12.68 -0.73 -9.62
C LEU A 256 -13.35 0.26 -10.58
N MET A 257 -12.83 1.48 -10.74
CA MET A 257 -13.37 2.48 -11.68
C MET A 257 -13.30 2.01 -13.14
N VAL A 258 -12.29 1.22 -13.48
CA VAL A 258 -12.13 0.64 -14.83
C VAL A 258 -13.20 -0.43 -15.08
N SER A 259 -13.69 -1.10 -14.03
CA SER A 259 -14.49 -2.32 -14.14
C SER A 259 -15.99 -2.10 -14.36
N GLY A 260 -16.52 -0.91 -14.02
CA GLY A 260 -17.94 -0.66 -14.24
C GLY A 260 -18.46 0.67 -13.70
N GLU A 261 -19.59 1.08 -14.25
CA GLU A 261 -20.28 2.32 -13.90
C GLU A 261 -20.73 2.35 -12.43
N GLU A 262 -21.12 1.20 -11.87
CA GLU A 262 -21.56 1.07 -10.47
C GLU A 262 -20.53 1.62 -9.48
N ALA A 263 -19.24 1.30 -9.70
CA ALA A 263 -18.16 1.80 -8.84
C ALA A 263 -17.99 3.32 -8.97
N ARG A 264 -18.09 3.85 -10.20
CA ARG A 264 -17.95 5.29 -10.47
C ARG A 264 -19.07 6.09 -9.85
N THR A 265 -20.32 5.67 -10.06
CA THR A 265 -21.47 6.30 -9.41
C THR A 265 -21.39 6.19 -7.89
N GLY A 266 -20.96 5.03 -7.38
CA GLY A 266 -20.78 4.84 -5.95
C GLY A 266 -19.78 5.82 -5.33
N LEU A 267 -18.72 6.20 -6.03
CA LEU A 267 -17.72 7.13 -5.50
C LEU A 267 -18.28 8.55 -5.37
N ILE A 268 -19.10 8.97 -6.33
CA ILE A 268 -19.76 10.29 -6.31
C ILE A 268 -20.88 10.33 -5.26
N SER A 269 -21.60 9.22 -5.10
CA SER A 269 -22.72 9.13 -4.15
C SER A 269 -22.28 8.94 -2.70
N ASP A 270 -21.07 8.43 -2.44
CA ASP A 270 -20.52 8.30 -1.09
C ASP A 270 -20.10 9.69 -0.57
N GLU A 271 -20.66 10.10 0.58
CA GLU A 271 -20.42 11.42 1.16
C GLU A 271 -18.94 11.65 1.44
N GLY A 272 -18.34 12.65 0.80
CA GLY A 272 -16.90 12.92 0.90
C GLY A 272 -16.01 11.87 0.21
N GLY A 273 -16.56 11.01 -0.65
CA GLY A 273 -15.81 10.01 -1.41
C GLY A 273 -14.81 10.65 -2.38
N VAL A 274 -15.27 11.62 -3.19
CA VAL A 274 -14.39 12.40 -4.10
C VAL A 274 -13.39 13.21 -3.30
N PHE A 275 -13.83 13.88 -2.22
CA PHE A 275 -12.96 14.65 -1.34
C PHE A 275 -11.79 13.80 -0.80
N ALA A 276 -12.07 12.58 -0.31
CA ALA A 276 -11.04 11.69 0.20
C ALA A 276 -9.98 11.33 -0.87
N VAL A 277 -10.38 11.21 -2.14
CA VAL A 277 -9.45 10.98 -3.26
C VAL A 277 -8.63 12.24 -3.54
N VAL A 278 -9.24 13.43 -3.53
CA VAL A 278 -8.55 14.72 -3.70
C VAL A 278 -7.54 14.95 -2.56
N GLU A 279 -7.90 14.64 -1.33
CA GLU A 279 -7.01 14.75 -0.17
C GLU A 279 -5.77 13.85 -0.29
N VAL A 280 -5.92 12.65 -0.86
CA VAL A 280 -4.78 11.76 -1.17
C VAL A 280 -3.96 12.29 -2.34
N LEU A 281 -4.59 12.93 -3.33
CA LEU A 281 -3.89 13.58 -4.44
C LEU A 281 -2.98 14.72 -3.96
N GLU A 282 -3.36 15.42 -2.91
CA GLU A 282 -2.58 16.52 -2.33
C GLU A 282 -1.52 16.01 -1.34
N ASN A 283 -1.91 15.11 -0.42
CA ASN A 283 -1.10 14.78 0.76
C ASN A 283 -0.55 13.33 0.77
N GLY A 284 -0.74 12.59 -0.32
CA GLY A 284 -0.34 11.19 -0.43
C GLY A 284 1.14 10.97 -0.70
N SER A 285 1.58 9.70 -0.62
CA SER A 285 2.86 9.28 -1.20
C SER A 285 2.84 9.46 -2.72
N LEU A 286 4.01 9.47 -3.39
CA LEU A 286 4.07 9.61 -4.86
C LEU A 286 3.18 8.59 -5.58
N GLN A 287 3.19 7.34 -5.12
CA GLN A 287 2.37 6.27 -5.66
C GLN A 287 0.87 6.48 -5.34
N ALA A 288 0.54 6.91 -4.12
CA ALA A 288 -0.85 7.18 -3.75
C ALA A 288 -1.45 8.32 -4.57
N ARG A 289 -0.67 9.39 -4.80
CA ARG A 289 -1.06 10.53 -5.66
C ARG A 289 -1.25 10.11 -7.12
N GLU A 290 -0.38 9.23 -7.64
CA GLU A 290 -0.51 8.66 -9.00
C GLU A 290 -1.80 7.83 -9.19
N HIS A 291 -2.19 7.06 -8.16
CA HIS A 291 -3.45 6.33 -8.16
C HIS A 291 -4.65 7.28 -8.02
N ALA A 292 -4.57 8.28 -7.12
CA ALA A 292 -5.64 9.26 -6.90
C ALA A 292 -5.96 10.05 -8.17
N VAL A 293 -4.96 10.58 -8.88
CA VAL A 293 -5.19 11.24 -10.17
C VAL A 293 -5.74 10.28 -11.23
N GLY A 294 -5.36 9.00 -11.16
CA GLY A 294 -5.88 7.96 -12.04
C GLY A 294 -7.37 7.65 -11.82
N VAL A 295 -7.83 7.63 -10.57
CA VAL A 295 -9.25 7.53 -10.22
C VAL A 295 -10.03 8.67 -10.89
N LEU A 296 -9.62 9.91 -10.63
CA LEU A 296 -10.32 11.10 -11.13
C LEU A 296 -10.27 11.20 -12.67
N LEU A 297 -9.14 10.84 -13.28
CA LEU A 297 -8.99 10.77 -14.72
C LEU A 297 -9.94 9.74 -15.35
N THR A 298 -10.03 8.54 -14.76
CA THR A 298 -10.90 7.47 -15.26
C THR A 298 -12.37 7.90 -15.25
N LEU A 299 -12.81 8.63 -14.21
CA LEU A 299 -14.15 9.20 -14.15
C LEU A 299 -14.40 10.16 -15.31
N CYS A 300 -13.56 11.19 -15.48
CA CYS A 300 -13.73 12.16 -16.55
C CYS A 300 -13.60 11.57 -17.96
N GLN A 301 -12.78 10.53 -18.14
CA GLN A 301 -12.66 9.82 -19.42
C GLN A 301 -13.91 8.98 -19.73
N SER A 302 -14.60 8.48 -18.70
CA SER A 302 -15.81 7.67 -18.87
C SER A 302 -17.01 8.53 -19.22
N ASP A 303 -17.26 9.60 -18.46
CA ASP A 303 -18.31 10.57 -18.74
C ASP A 303 -17.92 11.94 -18.20
N ARG A 304 -17.37 12.77 -19.09
CA ARG A 304 -16.90 14.10 -18.74
C ARG A 304 -18.03 14.96 -18.14
N SER A 305 -19.21 14.96 -18.76
CA SER A 305 -20.35 15.78 -18.34
C SER A 305 -20.82 15.44 -16.93
N LYS A 306 -20.86 14.14 -16.61
CA LYS A 306 -21.35 13.64 -15.33
C LYS A 306 -20.36 13.88 -14.18
N TYR A 307 -19.07 13.67 -14.43
CA TYR A 307 -18.08 13.60 -13.35
C TYR A 307 -17.26 14.87 -13.14
N ARG A 308 -17.25 15.79 -14.11
CA ARG A 308 -16.46 17.02 -14.00
C ARG A 308 -16.84 17.88 -12.80
N GLU A 309 -18.12 18.22 -12.68
CA GLU A 309 -18.59 19.16 -11.67
C GLU A 309 -18.35 18.65 -10.24
N PRO A 310 -18.67 17.38 -9.89
CA PRO A 310 -18.30 16.81 -8.60
C PRO A 310 -16.80 16.89 -8.29
N ILE A 311 -15.93 16.67 -9.28
CA ILE A 311 -14.47 16.71 -9.09
C ILE A 311 -13.97 18.14 -8.85
N LEU A 312 -14.50 19.13 -9.58
CA LEU A 312 -14.13 20.54 -9.42
C LEU A 312 -14.58 21.11 -8.07
N ARG A 313 -15.77 20.72 -7.62
CA ARG A 313 -16.35 21.17 -6.35
C ARG A 313 -15.46 20.87 -5.15
N GLU A 314 -14.73 19.75 -5.19
CA GLU A 314 -13.79 19.35 -4.13
C GLU A 314 -12.43 20.07 -4.20
N GLY A 315 -12.22 20.98 -5.16
CA GLY A 315 -11.03 21.84 -5.20
C GLY A 315 -9.77 21.17 -5.75
N VAL A 316 -9.89 20.22 -6.68
CA VAL A 316 -8.77 19.39 -7.18
C VAL A 316 -7.63 20.16 -7.91
N ILE A 317 -7.88 21.37 -8.41
CA ILE A 317 -6.99 22.06 -9.36
C ILE A 317 -5.59 22.35 -8.82
N PRO A 318 -5.40 22.91 -7.60
CA PRO A 318 -4.06 23.17 -7.06
C PRO A 318 -3.20 21.92 -6.98
N GLY A 319 -3.75 20.82 -6.44
CA GLY A 319 -3.05 19.54 -6.35
C GLY A 319 -2.67 18.97 -7.73
N LEU A 320 -3.50 19.15 -8.75
CA LEU A 320 -3.17 18.73 -10.12
C LEU A 320 -2.03 19.57 -10.72
N LEU A 321 -2.06 20.89 -10.54
CA LEU A 321 -0.99 21.78 -11.02
C LEU A 321 0.33 21.42 -10.35
N GLU A 322 0.34 21.22 -9.04
CA GLU A 322 1.52 20.76 -8.31
C GLU A 322 2.03 19.42 -8.85
N LEU A 323 1.14 18.46 -9.09
CA LEU A 323 1.49 17.16 -9.66
C LEU A 323 2.09 17.25 -11.06
N THR A 324 1.76 18.26 -11.87
CA THR A 324 2.40 18.45 -13.18
C THR A 324 3.89 18.79 -13.09
N VAL A 325 4.34 19.28 -11.94
CA VAL A 325 5.75 19.66 -11.70
C VAL A 325 6.44 18.62 -10.82
N GLN A 326 5.83 18.24 -9.70
CA GLN A 326 6.47 17.42 -8.64
C GLN A 326 6.05 15.93 -8.68
N GLY A 327 5.18 15.54 -9.61
CA GLY A 327 4.71 14.17 -9.74
C GLY A 327 5.72 13.21 -10.36
N THR A 328 5.42 11.91 -10.32
CA THR A 328 6.08 10.88 -11.14
C THR A 328 5.85 11.15 -12.63
N SER A 329 6.60 10.50 -13.52
CA SER A 329 6.37 10.61 -14.96
C SER A 329 4.91 10.29 -15.33
N LYS A 330 4.36 9.22 -14.76
CA LYS A 330 2.97 8.79 -14.97
C LYS A 330 1.97 9.77 -14.37
N SER A 331 2.17 10.23 -13.13
CA SER A 331 1.23 11.15 -12.50
C SER A 331 1.20 12.51 -13.19
N ARG A 332 2.35 13.00 -13.71
CA ARG A 332 2.42 14.22 -14.52
C ARG A 332 1.55 14.10 -15.77
N THR A 333 1.70 13.02 -16.53
CA THR A 333 0.89 12.78 -17.74
C THR A 333 -0.59 12.66 -17.42
N LYS A 334 -0.95 11.90 -16.37
CA LYS A 334 -2.35 11.78 -15.91
C LYS A 334 -2.94 13.14 -15.49
N ALA A 335 -2.18 13.94 -14.73
CA ALA A 335 -2.61 15.25 -14.25
C ALA A 335 -2.85 16.24 -15.39
N GLN A 336 -1.92 16.32 -16.35
CA GLN A 336 -2.08 17.15 -17.56
C GLN A 336 -3.33 16.75 -18.34
N ARG A 337 -3.56 15.44 -18.51
CA ARG A 337 -4.76 14.95 -19.22
C ARG A 337 -6.04 15.29 -18.48
N LEU A 338 -6.07 15.11 -17.16
CA LEU A 338 -7.23 15.45 -16.35
C LEU A 338 -7.52 16.97 -16.37
N LEU A 339 -6.50 17.82 -16.27
CA LEU A 339 -6.67 19.28 -16.40
C LEU A 339 -7.31 19.67 -17.74
N CYS A 340 -6.91 19.02 -18.84
CA CYS A 340 -7.54 19.24 -20.15
C CYS A 340 -9.02 18.84 -20.15
N LEU A 341 -9.38 17.75 -19.48
CA LEU A 341 -10.77 17.29 -19.36
C LEU A 341 -11.60 18.13 -18.38
N LEU A 342 -10.97 18.84 -17.43
CA LEU A 342 -11.68 19.69 -16.48
C LEU A 342 -11.95 21.10 -17.00
N ARG A 343 -11.15 21.59 -17.96
CA ARG A 343 -11.34 22.90 -18.61
C ARG A 343 -12.73 23.03 -19.25
N ASP A 344 -13.42 24.15 -19.02
CA ASP A 344 -14.69 24.44 -19.70
C ASP A 344 -14.50 24.35 -21.22
N SER A 345 -15.23 23.43 -21.84
CA SER A 345 -15.31 23.29 -23.29
C SER A 345 -16.60 23.93 -23.78
N GLU A 346 -16.80 25.20 -23.42
CA GLU A 346 -17.65 26.15 -24.16
C GLU A 346 -16.80 27.38 -24.49
N SER A 347 -15.83 27.16 -25.36
CA SER A 347 -15.62 28.10 -26.45
C SER A 347 -15.29 27.25 -27.67
N PRO A 348 -16.03 27.38 -28.79
CA PRO A 348 -15.32 27.33 -30.04
C PRO A 348 -14.31 28.47 -29.89
N ARG A 349 -13.04 28.15 -29.61
CA ARG A 349 -12.00 29.01 -30.16
C ARG A 349 -12.28 28.92 -31.65
N SER A 350 -12.95 29.94 -32.19
CA SER A 350 -12.95 30.21 -33.61
C SER A 350 -11.56 29.83 -34.07
N GLU A 351 -11.44 28.88 -35.00
CA GLU A 351 -10.17 28.50 -35.59
C GLU A 351 -9.40 29.79 -35.79
N VAL A 352 -8.41 30.05 -34.93
CA VAL A 352 -7.59 31.24 -35.08
C VAL A 352 -6.77 30.85 -36.28
N GLN A 353 -7.21 31.30 -37.46
CA GLN A 353 -6.53 31.04 -38.72
C GLN A 353 -5.05 31.38 -38.50
N PRO A 354 -4.12 30.58 -39.04
CA PRO A 354 -2.67 30.79 -38.87
C PRO A 354 -2.28 32.27 -39.09
N ASP A 355 -2.94 32.90 -40.06
CA ASP A 355 -2.83 34.29 -40.45
C ASP A 355 -3.11 35.27 -39.31
N THR A 356 -4.00 34.94 -38.37
CA THR A 356 -4.30 35.79 -37.20
C THR A 356 -3.15 35.77 -36.19
N ILE A 357 -2.50 34.63 -35.99
CA ILE A 357 -1.31 34.57 -35.12
C ILE A 357 -0.15 35.27 -35.82
N GLU A 358 0.03 35.06 -37.12
CA GLU A 358 1.07 35.73 -37.90
C GLU A 358 0.87 37.24 -37.91
N ASN A 359 -0.36 37.73 -38.09
CA ASN A 359 -0.69 39.15 -38.00
C ASN A 359 -0.48 39.74 -36.60
N ILE A 360 -0.81 39.00 -35.54
CA ILE A 360 -0.53 39.43 -34.15
C ILE A 360 0.97 39.46 -33.89
N VAL A 361 1.73 38.47 -34.37
CA VAL A 361 3.19 38.42 -34.22
C VAL A 361 3.86 39.52 -35.04
N SER A 362 3.46 39.76 -36.28
CA SER A 362 3.94 40.88 -37.11
C SER A 362 3.57 42.24 -36.53
N SER A 363 2.37 42.37 -35.93
CA SER A 363 1.97 43.58 -35.21
C SER A 363 2.75 43.77 -33.91
N LEU A 364 3.11 42.71 -33.21
CA LEU A 364 3.94 42.79 -32.01
C LEU A 364 5.39 43.14 -32.37
N ILE A 365 5.95 42.51 -33.41
CA ILE A 365 7.30 42.80 -33.90
C ILE A 365 7.41 44.26 -34.38
N SER A 366 6.37 44.80 -35.02
CA SER A 366 6.34 46.22 -35.41
C SER A 366 6.15 47.19 -34.23
N HIS A 367 5.68 46.70 -33.07
CA HIS A 367 5.52 47.48 -31.84
C HIS A 367 6.68 47.27 -30.84
N ILE A 368 7.64 46.40 -31.15
CA ILE A 368 8.81 46.08 -30.31
C ILE A 368 10.06 46.87 -30.74
N ASP A 369 9.94 47.78 -31.71
CA ASP A 369 11.02 48.72 -32.01
C ASP A 369 11.03 49.85 -30.96
N GLY A 370 11.61 49.54 -29.79
CA GLY A 370 11.72 50.45 -28.66
C GLY A 370 12.16 49.75 -27.36
N ASP A 371 13.39 50.03 -26.96
CA ASP A 371 14.24 49.33 -25.97
C ASP A 371 13.77 49.34 -24.49
N ASP A 372 12.48 49.45 -24.17
CA ASP A 372 12.04 49.59 -22.75
C ASP A 372 10.67 48.94 -22.37
N GLN A 373 10.22 47.89 -23.08
CA GLN A 373 8.97 47.17 -22.73
C GLN A 373 9.15 45.82 -22.03
N SER A 374 10.32 45.19 -22.11
CA SER A 374 10.61 43.94 -21.38
C SER A 374 10.48 44.11 -19.86
N GLY A 375 10.85 45.28 -19.35
CA GLY A 375 10.66 45.65 -17.94
C GLY A 375 9.18 45.80 -17.55
N LYS A 376 8.37 46.42 -18.41
CA LYS A 376 6.92 46.62 -18.17
C LYS A 376 6.15 45.30 -18.23
N ALA A 377 6.47 44.42 -19.19
CA ALA A 377 5.87 43.09 -19.29
C ALA A 377 6.23 42.20 -18.08
N LYS A 378 7.49 42.22 -17.64
CA LYS A 378 7.90 41.54 -16.40
C LYS A 378 7.20 42.09 -15.16
N LYS A 379 7.01 43.41 -15.08
CA LYS A 379 6.30 44.07 -13.98
C LYS A 379 4.82 43.68 -13.94
N MET A 380 4.14 43.68 -15.09
CA MET A 380 2.74 43.25 -15.18
C MET A 380 2.55 41.78 -14.81
N LEU A 381 3.47 40.90 -15.23
CA LEU A 381 3.48 39.49 -14.82
C LEU A 381 3.66 39.32 -13.31
N ALA A 382 4.57 40.08 -12.71
CA ALA A 382 4.78 40.07 -11.25
C ALA A 382 3.53 40.55 -10.49
N GLU A 383 2.91 41.64 -10.95
CA GLU A 383 1.67 42.17 -10.37
C GLU A 383 0.50 41.18 -10.48
N MET A 384 0.34 40.50 -11.63
CA MET A 384 -0.67 39.46 -11.79
C MET A 384 -0.49 38.27 -10.83
N VAL A 385 0.76 37.82 -10.65
CA VAL A 385 1.06 36.72 -9.71
C VAL A 385 0.77 37.13 -8.27
N GLN A 386 1.14 38.36 -7.90
CA GLN A 386 0.89 38.89 -6.56
C GLN A 386 -0.61 39.00 -6.26
N VAL A 387 -1.41 39.55 -7.18
CA VAL A 387 -2.86 39.67 -7.02
C VAL A 387 -3.54 38.29 -6.89
N SER A 388 -3.05 37.29 -7.63
CA SER A 388 -3.55 35.91 -7.53
C SER A 388 -3.23 35.27 -6.18
N MET A 389 -2.01 35.49 -5.67
CA MET A 389 -1.61 35.02 -4.34
C MET A 389 -2.46 35.65 -3.23
N GLU A 390 -2.67 36.97 -3.26
CA GLU A 390 -3.48 37.66 -2.24
C GLU A 390 -4.94 37.22 -2.22
N LYS A 391 -5.54 36.97 -3.39
CA LYS A 391 -6.90 36.40 -3.47
C LYS A 391 -6.96 34.99 -2.89
N SER A 392 -5.96 34.16 -3.20
CA SER A 392 -5.88 32.80 -2.67
C SER A 392 -5.74 32.79 -1.15
N LEU A 393 -4.93 33.71 -0.61
CA LEU A 393 -4.69 33.85 0.83
C LEU A 393 -5.93 34.37 1.57
N ARG A 394 -6.67 35.31 0.99
CA ARG A 394 -7.96 35.78 1.52
C ARG A 394 -9.00 34.66 1.57
N HIS A 395 -9.13 33.86 0.52
CA HIS A 395 -10.04 32.71 0.53
C HIS A 395 -9.66 31.66 1.58
N LEU A 396 -8.36 31.43 1.81
CA LEU A 396 -7.88 30.58 2.89
C LEU A 396 -8.22 31.13 4.28
N GLN A 397 -8.09 32.45 4.49
CA GLN A 397 -8.46 33.11 5.74
C GLN A 397 -9.98 33.10 6.00
N GLU A 398 -10.80 33.31 4.98
CA GLU A 398 -12.27 33.19 5.06
C GLU A 398 -12.73 31.76 5.41
N ARG A 399 -12.06 30.74 4.85
CA ARG A 399 -12.29 29.33 5.22
C ARG A 399 -11.82 29.01 6.63
N ALA A 400 -10.71 29.58 7.08
CA ALA A 400 -10.22 29.38 8.45
C ALA A 400 -11.14 30.04 9.50
N SER A 401 -11.70 31.22 9.19
CA SER A 401 -12.60 31.96 10.09
C SER A 401 -14.01 31.39 10.17
N THR A 402 -14.46 30.65 9.16
CA THR A 402 -15.71 29.87 9.21
C THR A 402 -15.59 28.58 10.02
N LEU A 403 -14.38 28.09 10.29
CA LEU A 403 -14.08 26.93 11.13
C LEU A 403 -13.86 27.27 12.63
N VAL A 404 -13.82 28.56 12.99
CA VAL A 404 -13.48 29.04 14.35
C VAL A 404 -14.64 29.79 15.04
N ARG A 405 -15.84 29.82 14.45
CA ARG A 405 -17.03 30.31 15.20
C ARG A 405 -17.60 29.18 16.07
N PRO A 406 -17.73 29.38 17.40
CA PRO A 406 -18.31 28.39 18.30
C PRO A 406 -19.80 28.15 18.04
#